data_AF-A0A7X4FTL2-F1
#
_entry.id   AF-A0A7X4FTL2-F1
#
_cell.length_a   1.000
_cell.length_b   1.000
_cell.length_c   1.000
_cell.angle_alpha   90.00
_cell.angle_beta   90.00
_cell.angle_gamma   90.00
#
_symmetry.space_group_name_H-M   'P 1'
#
loop_
_entity.id
_entity.type
_entity.pdbx_description
1 polymer ?
#
loop_
_entity_poly.entity_id
_entity_poly.type
_entity_poly.pdbx_seq_one_letter_code
_entity_poly.pdbx_strand_id
1 'polypeptide(L)'
;IGRLVGHPNVNQWNGVRHFKGIIEGMTEFSAGEADAVTGISAPDDHTIVFHMTNPYRAAFLEKLLNFPIMPKHLLSQYPEDTWGIDEQGQQGLKNTPYAKEQGIGTGPFKVSNYIPDQIVEYEPFDDYWGGKPQLDKLAFVPYTDQLAMAAAVEKGECHIAIRTPQSEYERFQAMEHVDIVLNHGPSAFAWYHNLRYVLNDKRVRQGLSLALTREVIAQDFFYGTVEGANAPLWNGDYGSSPD
;
A
#
# COMPACT_ATOMS: atom_id res chain seq x y z
N ILE A 1 -3.95 -18.58 21.14
CA ILE A 1 -3.88 -17.18 21.70
C ILE A 1 -2.92 -16.29 20.89
N GLY A 2 -3.44 -15.45 19.99
CA GLY A 2 -2.68 -14.41 19.29
C GLY A 2 -2.15 -13.31 20.24
N ARG A 3 -1.10 -12.59 19.85
CA ARG A 3 -0.61 -11.38 20.53
C ARG A 3 -0.50 -10.30 19.46
N LEU A 4 -0.90 -9.08 19.79
CA LEU A 4 -0.57 -7.92 18.95
C LEU A 4 0.94 -7.72 19.01
N VAL A 5 1.57 -7.81 17.85
CA VAL A 5 2.99 -7.55 17.75
C VAL A 5 3.18 -6.13 17.22
N GLY A 6 3.83 -5.29 18.01
CA GLY A 6 4.02 -3.88 17.69
C GLY A 6 5.06 -3.28 18.62
N HIS A 7 6.09 -2.67 18.03
CA HIS A 7 7.17 -2.02 18.76
C HIS A 7 6.98 -0.48 18.73
N PRO A 8 7.29 0.28 19.80
CA PRO A 8 7.16 1.74 19.83
C PRO A 8 7.92 2.49 18.73
N ASN A 9 8.96 1.87 18.16
CA ASN A 9 9.74 2.41 17.05
C ASN A 9 9.30 1.90 15.65
N VAL A 10 8.19 1.14 15.56
CA VAL A 10 7.56 0.78 14.28
C VAL A 10 6.70 1.94 13.80
N ASN A 11 6.83 2.29 12.52
CA ASN A 11 6.14 3.41 11.86
C ASN A 11 4.62 3.42 12.08
N GLN A 12 4.04 4.62 12.14
CA GLN A 12 2.60 4.88 12.07
C GLN A 12 1.90 4.32 10.82
N TRP A 13 2.64 4.09 9.73
CA TRP A 13 2.12 3.54 8.47
C TRP A 13 2.04 2.01 8.42
N ASN A 14 2.68 1.30 9.36
CA ASN A 14 2.73 -0.16 9.38
C ASN A 14 2.37 -0.67 10.79
N GLY A 15 1.09 -1.03 10.98
CA GLY A 15 0.67 -1.87 12.12
C GLY A 15 -0.43 -1.28 13.01
N VAL A 16 -0.41 -1.72 14.26
CA VAL A 16 -1.49 -1.56 15.26
C VAL A 16 -1.86 -0.08 15.53
N ARG A 17 -0.93 0.86 15.27
CA ARG A 17 -1.11 2.31 15.45
C ARG A 17 -2.19 2.93 14.56
N HIS A 18 -2.60 2.29 13.47
CA HIS A 18 -3.70 2.79 12.64
C HIS A 18 -5.00 2.95 13.42
N PHE A 19 -5.20 2.15 14.48
CA PHE A 19 -6.38 2.21 15.35
C PHE A 19 -6.28 3.21 16.49
N LYS A 20 -5.25 4.07 16.52
CA LYS A 20 -5.10 5.12 17.54
C LYS A 20 -6.36 5.99 17.56
N GLY A 21 -6.92 6.19 18.77
CA GLY A 21 -8.16 6.93 18.96
C GLY A 21 -9.44 6.20 18.56
N ILE A 22 -9.35 4.96 18.05
CA ILE A 22 -10.50 4.13 17.63
C ILE A 22 -10.71 2.96 18.60
N ILE A 23 -9.64 2.31 19.04
CA ILE A 23 -9.67 1.16 19.95
C ILE A 23 -9.26 1.60 21.36
N GLU A 24 -9.95 1.09 22.39
CA GLU A 24 -9.62 1.36 23.79
C GLU A 24 -8.18 0.93 24.14
N GLY A 25 -7.44 1.77 24.88
CA GLY A 25 -6.04 1.48 25.27
C GLY A 25 -5.00 1.59 24.15
N MET A 26 -5.43 1.87 22.91
CA MET A 26 -4.51 1.95 21.77
C MET A 26 -3.61 3.18 21.80
N THR A 27 -4.10 4.27 22.36
CA THR A 27 -3.36 5.54 22.45
C THR A 27 -2.16 5.39 23.38
N GLU A 28 -2.39 4.80 24.55
CA GLU A 28 -1.41 4.55 25.60
C GLU A 28 -0.37 3.52 25.13
N PHE A 29 -0.82 2.42 24.51
CA PHE A 29 0.08 1.42 23.91
C PHE A 29 0.94 2.06 22.81
N SER A 30 0.34 2.88 21.95
CA SER A 30 1.08 3.57 20.89
C SER A 30 2.11 4.58 21.41
N ALA A 31 1.86 5.17 22.59
CA ALA A 31 2.79 6.09 23.25
C ALA A 31 3.90 5.37 24.02
N GLY A 32 3.83 4.04 24.17
CA GLY A 32 4.73 3.26 25.02
C GLY A 32 4.41 3.39 26.51
N GLU A 33 3.21 3.87 26.85
CA GLU A 33 2.74 4.06 28.23
C GLU A 33 2.01 2.81 28.77
N ALA A 34 1.68 1.86 27.90
CA ALA A 34 1.07 0.58 28.24
C ALA A 34 1.71 -0.56 27.45
N ASP A 35 1.84 -1.73 28.09
CA ASP A 35 2.42 -2.94 27.47
C ASP A 35 1.40 -3.76 26.66
N ALA A 36 0.11 -3.41 26.74
CA ALA A 36 -0.97 -4.10 26.04
C ALA A 36 -2.12 -3.14 25.66
N VAL A 37 -2.86 -3.52 24.61
CA VAL A 37 -4.08 -2.82 24.17
C VAL A 37 -5.28 -3.44 24.88
N THR A 38 -5.96 -2.66 25.74
CA THR A 38 -7.10 -3.17 26.54
C THR A 38 -8.34 -3.46 25.70
N GLY A 39 -8.53 -2.74 24.59
CA GLY A 39 -9.68 -2.89 23.71
C GLY A 39 -9.60 -4.06 22.74
N ILE A 40 -8.65 -4.99 22.87
CA ILE A 40 -8.54 -6.16 22.00
C ILE A 40 -8.45 -7.41 22.86
N SER A 41 -9.35 -8.36 22.63
CA SER A 41 -9.33 -9.66 23.30
C SER A 41 -9.60 -10.80 22.33
N ALA A 42 -9.19 -12.01 22.69
CA ALA A 42 -9.46 -13.23 21.95
C ALA A 42 -10.04 -14.27 22.93
N PRO A 43 -11.38 -14.34 23.08
CA PRO A 43 -12.01 -15.23 24.06
C PRO A 43 -11.83 -16.71 23.74
N ASP A 44 -11.53 -17.05 22.48
CA ASP A 44 -11.21 -18.39 22.01
C ASP A 44 -10.22 -18.33 20.82
N ASP A 45 -9.87 -19.48 20.24
CA ASP A 45 -8.86 -19.56 19.18
C ASP A 45 -9.33 -19.04 17.80
N HIS A 46 -10.62 -18.80 17.62
CA HIS A 46 -11.23 -18.37 16.35
C HIS A 46 -11.99 -17.04 16.43
N THR A 47 -11.99 -16.39 17.60
CA THR A 47 -12.72 -15.14 17.82
C THR A 47 -11.77 -14.04 18.30
N ILE A 48 -11.85 -12.87 17.67
CA ILE A 48 -11.22 -11.63 18.13
C ILE A 48 -12.32 -10.60 18.38
N VAL A 49 -12.27 -9.95 19.54
CA VAL A 49 -13.22 -8.90 19.97
C VAL A 49 -12.49 -7.58 20.08
N PHE A 50 -13.07 -6.54 19.47
CA PHE A 50 -12.57 -5.18 19.49
C PHE A 50 -13.55 -4.27 20.26
N HIS A 51 -13.07 -3.61 21.31
CA HIS A 51 -13.76 -2.56 22.03
C HIS A 51 -13.31 -1.19 21.51
N MET A 52 -14.28 -0.43 21.01
CA MET A 52 -14.04 0.85 20.36
C MET A 52 -14.36 2.00 21.31
N THR A 53 -13.57 3.08 21.24
CA THR A 53 -13.77 4.30 22.04
C THR A 53 -15.01 5.10 21.61
N ASN A 54 -15.48 4.93 20.37
CA ASN A 54 -16.64 5.59 19.78
C ASN A 54 -17.15 4.75 18.58
N PRO A 55 -18.37 4.95 18.02
CA PRO A 55 -18.87 4.15 16.91
C PRO A 55 -18.29 4.56 15.55
N TYR A 56 -16.95 4.56 15.42
CA TYR A 56 -16.21 4.85 14.19
C TYR A 56 -16.22 3.68 13.19
N ARG A 57 -17.40 3.13 12.88
CA ARG A 57 -17.52 1.87 12.12
C ARG A 57 -16.82 1.89 10.76
N ALA A 58 -17.00 2.95 9.97
CA ALA A 58 -16.40 3.06 8.64
C ALA A 58 -14.86 3.11 8.71
N ALA A 59 -14.32 3.98 9.57
CA ALA A 59 -12.87 4.09 9.76
C ALA A 59 -12.25 2.82 10.35
N PHE A 60 -12.97 2.13 11.25
CA PHE A 60 -12.52 0.86 11.81
C PHE A 60 -12.44 -0.25 10.77
N LEU A 61 -13.49 -0.42 9.95
CA LEU A 61 -13.50 -1.45 8.91
C LEU A 61 -12.43 -1.21 7.85
N GLU A 62 -12.26 0.04 7.40
CA GLU A 62 -11.20 0.44 6.47
C GLU A 62 -9.81 0.06 7.02
N LYS A 63 -9.56 0.36 8.29
CA LYS A 63 -8.29 0.01 8.96
C LYS A 63 -8.10 -1.48 9.14
N LEU A 64 -9.18 -2.22 9.42
CA LEU A 64 -9.14 -3.67 9.60
C LEU A 64 -8.77 -4.39 8.30
N LEU A 65 -9.25 -3.90 7.15
CA LEU A 65 -8.90 -4.45 5.84
C LEU A 65 -7.39 -4.33 5.53
N ASN A 66 -6.74 -3.30 6.09
CA ASN A 66 -5.32 -3.06 5.94
C ASN A 66 -4.47 -3.66 7.07
N PHE A 67 -5.04 -4.50 7.93
CA PHE A 67 -4.33 -5.11 9.05
C PHE A 67 -3.89 -6.55 8.72
N PRO A 68 -2.61 -6.79 8.39
CA PRO A 68 -2.15 -8.12 8.03
C PRO A 68 -2.15 -9.06 9.24
N ILE A 69 -2.63 -10.29 9.03
CA ILE A 69 -2.56 -11.36 10.03
C ILE A 69 -1.19 -12.03 9.93
N MET A 70 -0.49 -12.10 11.06
CA MET A 70 0.87 -12.63 11.13
C MET A 70 0.94 -13.92 11.96
N PRO A 71 1.76 -14.92 11.56
CA PRO A 71 1.82 -16.22 12.23
C PRO A 71 2.60 -16.14 13.55
N LYS A 72 1.88 -16.05 14.68
CA LYS A 72 2.49 -15.99 16.02
C LYS A 72 3.49 -17.12 16.28
N HIS A 73 3.17 -18.36 15.89
CA HIS A 73 4.03 -19.52 16.15
C HIS A 73 5.39 -19.44 15.45
N LEU A 74 5.49 -18.70 14.34
CA LEU A 74 6.76 -18.45 13.64
C LEU A 74 7.45 -17.18 14.12
N LEU A 75 6.70 -16.16 14.52
CA LEU A 75 7.29 -14.89 14.94
C LEU A 75 7.74 -14.88 16.40
N SER A 76 7.14 -15.73 17.25
CA SER A 76 7.50 -15.78 18.68
C SER A 76 8.93 -16.24 18.94
N GLN A 77 9.60 -16.83 17.94
CA GLN A 77 11.02 -17.21 18.02
C GLN A 77 11.98 -16.03 17.75
N TYR A 78 11.47 -14.90 17.25
CA TYR A 78 12.25 -13.69 16.96
C TYR A 78 11.80 -12.57 17.92
N PRO A 79 12.51 -12.34 19.03
CA PRO A 79 12.18 -11.27 19.97
C PRO A 79 12.05 -9.92 19.28
N GLU A 80 11.09 -9.08 19.70
CA GLU A 80 10.78 -7.81 19.02
C GLU A 80 11.97 -6.85 18.95
N ASP A 81 12.85 -6.88 19.94
CA ASP A 81 14.11 -6.12 19.99
C ASP A 81 15.15 -6.62 18.97
N THR A 82 15.04 -7.87 18.51
CA THR A 82 15.88 -8.43 17.43
C THR A 82 15.35 -8.08 16.04
N TRP A 83 14.16 -7.49 15.95
CA TRP A 83 13.66 -6.99 14.68
C TRP A 83 14.56 -5.84 14.27
N GLY A 84 15.23 -5.98 13.13
CA GLY A 84 16.24 -5.02 12.73
C GLY A 84 15.63 -3.64 12.46
N ILE A 85 16.51 -2.64 12.48
CA ILE A 85 16.16 -1.27 12.13
C ILE A 85 16.38 -1.10 10.62
N ASP A 86 15.42 -0.55 9.90
CA ASP A 86 15.56 -0.22 8.48
C ASP A 86 16.37 1.08 8.27
N GLU A 87 16.61 1.43 7.01
CA GLU A 87 17.37 2.61 6.60
C GLU A 87 16.72 3.94 7.06
N GLN A 88 15.44 3.89 7.42
CA GLN A 88 14.67 5.02 7.92
C GLN A 88 14.65 5.08 9.46
N GLY A 89 15.42 4.22 10.13
CA GLY A 89 15.50 4.16 11.59
C GLY A 89 14.31 3.44 12.24
N GLN A 90 13.53 2.68 11.47
CA GLN A 90 12.32 2.02 11.95
C GLN A 90 12.58 0.56 12.27
N GLN A 91 12.17 0.16 13.47
CA GLN A 91 12.25 -1.24 13.87
C GLN A 91 11.22 -2.06 13.11
N GLY A 92 11.59 -3.21 12.54
CA GLY A 92 10.67 -4.00 11.75
C GLY A 92 11.18 -5.37 11.32
N LEU A 93 10.24 -6.18 10.82
CA LEU A 93 10.51 -7.56 10.41
C LEU A 93 11.45 -7.67 9.21
N LYS A 94 11.63 -6.60 8.42
CA LYS A 94 12.40 -6.58 7.15
C LYS A 94 13.76 -7.26 7.24
N ASN A 95 14.43 -7.13 8.38
CA ASN A 95 15.78 -7.66 8.57
C ASN A 95 15.86 -9.04 9.24
N THR A 96 14.73 -9.61 9.65
CA THR A 96 14.66 -10.92 10.29
C THR A 96 14.79 -12.07 9.27
N PRO A 97 15.28 -13.25 9.69
CA PRO A 97 15.27 -14.44 8.83
C PRO A 97 13.87 -14.79 8.32
N TYR A 98 12.83 -14.55 9.13
CA TYR A 98 11.44 -14.71 8.69
C TYR A 98 11.14 -13.92 7.41
N ALA A 99 11.46 -12.62 7.36
CA ALA A 99 11.15 -11.80 6.20
C ALA A 99 12.06 -12.08 4.99
N LYS A 100 13.31 -12.49 5.23
CA LYS A 100 14.31 -12.71 4.18
C LYS A 100 14.25 -14.10 3.54
N GLU A 101 13.87 -15.11 4.32
CA GLU A 101 14.03 -16.52 3.94
C GLU A 101 12.70 -17.30 3.95
N GLN A 102 11.75 -16.93 4.81
CA GLN A 102 10.51 -17.70 4.97
C GLN A 102 9.34 -17.03 4.23
N GLY A 103 9.12 -15.73 4.44
CA GLY A 103 8.11 -14.95 3.74
C GLY A 103 6.70 -15.56 3.81
N ILE A 104 6.33 -16.15 4.95
CA ILE A 104 5.09 -16.93 5.05
C ILE A 104 3.86 -16.01 5.14
N GLY A 105 2.86 -16.31 4.32
CA GLY A 105 1.57 -15.63 4.30
C GLY A 105 0.42 -16.63 4.21
N THR A 106 -0.80 -16.12 4.09
CA THR A 106 -2.03 -16.91 3.96
C THR A 106 -2.63 -16.83 2.55
N GLY A 107 -1.85 -16.34 1.59
CA GLY A 107 -2.29 -16.09 0.23
C GLY A 107 -2.32 -17.33 -0.68
N PRO A 108 -2.82 -17.17 -1.92
CA PRO A 108 -2.96 -18.26 -2.88
C PRO A 108 -1.64 -18.85 -3.41
N PHE A 109 -0.54 -18.13 -3.28
CA PHE A 109 0.78 -18.54 -3.74
C PHE A 109 1.80 -18.45 -2.60
N LYS A 110 2.82 -19.30 -2.66
CA LYS A 110 4.00 -19.27 -1.79
C LYS A 110 5.24 -18.89 -2.60
N VAL A 111 6.18 -18.20 -1.95
CA VAL A 111 7.48 -17.87 -2.55
C VAL A 111 8.25 -19.18 -2.76
N SER A 112 8.62 -19.47 -4.00
CA SER A 112 9.46 -20.62 -4.35
C SER A 112 10.93 -20.24 -4.52
N ASN A 113 11.20 -18.99 -4.91
CA ASN A 113 12.55 -18.47 -5.07
C ASN A 113 12.56 -16.94 -4.90
N TYR A 114 13.61 -16.43 -4.30
CA TYR A 114 13.82 -14.99 -4.12
C TYR A 114 15.28 -14.64 -4.40
N ILE A 115 15.50 -13.84 -5.43
CA ILE A 115 16.79 -13.24 -5.73
C ILE A 115 16.64 -11.73 -5.55
N PRO A 116 17.29 -11.14 -4.53
CA PRO A 116 17.22 -9.72 -4.25
C PRO A 116 17.46 -8.87 -5.50
N ASP A 117 16.62 -7.85 -5.68
CA ASP A 117 16.65 -6.89 -6.80
C ASP A 117 16.52 -7.50 -8.21
N GLN A 118 16.19 -8.78 -8.33
CA GLN A 118 16.13 -9.47 -9.63
C GLN A 118 14.80 -10.18 -9.88
N ILE A 119 14.34 -11.04 -8.96
CA ILE A 119 13.10 -11.80 -9.17
C ILE A 119 12.55 -12.34 -7.86
N VAL A 120 11.22 -12.36 -7.76
CA VAL A 120 10.49 -13.18 -6.80
C VAL A 120 9.63 -14.16 -7.57
N GLU A 121 9.88 -15.45 -7.43
CA GLU A 121 9.08 -16.50 -8.04
C GLU A 121 8.12 -17.09 -7.00
N TYR A 122 6.91 -17.40 -7.46
CA TYR A 122 5.88 -17.99 -6.65
C TYR A 122 5.29 -19.22 -7.33
N GLU A 123 4.91 -20.20 -6.51
CA GLU A 123 4.17 -21.39 -6.92
C GLU A 123 2.84 -21.48 -6.15
N PRO A 124 1.82 -22.15 -6.70
CA PRO A 124 0.54 -22.34 -6.04
C PRO A 124 0.66 -22.94 -4.64
N PHE A 125 -0.15 -22.43 -3.72
CA PHE A 125 -0.35 -23.03 -2.42
C PHE A 125 -1.61 -23.92 -2.45
N ASP A 126 -1.41 -25.24 -2.49
CA ASP A 126 -2.50 -26.21 -2.65
C ASP A 126 -3.52 -26.18 -1.49
N ASP A 127 -3.08 -25.80 -0.28
CA ASP A 127 -3.94 -25.69 0.91
C ASP A 127 -4.55 -24.29 1.08
N TYR A 128 -4.57 -23.46 0.04
CA TYR A 128 -5.20 -22.13 0.11
C TYR A 128 -6.70 -22.24 0.36
N TRP A 129 -7.18 -21.56 1.39
CA TRP A 129 -8.57 -21.59 1.85
C TRP A 129 -9.60 -21.12 0.81
N GLY A 130 -9.17 -20.28 -0.15
CA GLY A 130 -10.02 -19.76 -1.23
C GLY A 130 -10.08 -20.65 -2.49
N GLY A 131 -9.42 -21.81 -2.47
CA GLY A 131 -9.35 -22.74 -3.60
C GLY A 131 -8.10 -22.54 -4.48
N LYS A 132 -7.67 -23.62 -5.14
CA LYS A 132 -6.39 -23.63 -5.89
C LYS A 132 -6.37 -22.59 -7.03
N PRO A 133 -5.31 -21.76 -7.14
CA PRO A 133 -5.14 -20.84 -8.27
C PRO A 133 -5.07 -21.56 -9.62
N GLN A 134 -5.50 -20.87 -10.68
CA GLN A 134 -5.46 -21.41 -12.04
C GLN A 134 -4.08 -21.29 -12.70
N LEU A 135 -3.18 -20.49 -12.13
CA LEU A 135 -1.83 -20.26 -12.67
C LEU A 135 -0.83 -21.17 -11.97
N ASP A 136 0.06 -21.79 -12.73
CA ASP A 136 1.08 -22.71 -12.20
C ASP A 136 2.31 -21.99 -11.62
N LYS A 137 2.56 -20.75 -12.05
CA LYS A 137 3.71 -19.95 -11.61
C LYS A 137 3.42 -18.46 -11.75
N LEU A 138 3.95 -17.68 -10.83
CA LEU A 138 4.05 -16.22 -10.95
C LEU A 138 5.51 -15.80 -10.78
N ALA A 139 5.90 -14.77 -11.51
CA ALA A 139 7.21 -14.15 -11.36
C ALA A 139 7.02 -12.63 -11.28
N PHE A 140 7.55 -12.04 -10.21
CA PHE A 140 7.64 -10.59 -10.06
C PHE A 140 9.07 -10.17 -10.39
N VAL A 141 9.22 -9.37 -11.45
CA VAL A 141 10.52 -8.84 -11.89
C VAL A 141 10.50 -7.33 -11.64
N PRO A 142 11.39 -6.80 -10.78
CA PRO A 142 11.50 -5.36 -10.58
C PRO A 142 12.20 -4.73 -11.79
N TYR A 143 11.53 -3.76 -12.42
CA TYR A 143 12.13 -2.90 -13.43
C TYR A 143 12.40 -1.52 -12.81
N THR A 144 13.68 -1.12 -12.75
CA THR A 144 14.06 0.23 -12.29
C THR A 144 13.89 1.29 -13.38
N ASP A 145 13.93 0.87 -14.65
CA ASP A 145 13.71 1.69 -15.82
C ASP A 145 12.36 1.36 -16.47
N GLN A 146 11.50 2.38 -16.62
CA GLN A 146 10.15 2.19 -17.14
C GLN A 146 10.11 1.91 -18.65
N LEU A 147 11.12 2.36 -19.41
CA LEU A 147 11.22 2.06 -20.84
C LEU A 147 11.67 0.61 -21.08
N ALA A 148 12.55 0.09 -20.23
CA ALA A 148 12.91 -1.33 -20.24
C ALA A 148 11.70 -2.21 -19.94
N MET A 149 10.86 -1.82 -18.97
CA MET A 149 9.58 -2.49 -18.69
C MET A 149 8.65 -2.42 -19.91
N ALA A 150 8.55 -1.27 -20.58
CA ALA A 150 7.72 -1.10 -21.76
C ALA A 150 8.16 -1.99 -22.93
N ALA A 151 9.48 -2.15 -23.14
CA ALA A 151 10.03 -3.06 -24.13
C ALA A 151 9.78 -4.54 -23.77
N ALA A 152 9.79 -4.90 -22.49
CA ALA A 152 9.47 -6.25 -22.03
C ALA A 152 8.00 -6.62 -22.26
N VAL A 153 7.08 -5.66 -22.07
CA VAL A 153 5.65 -5.82 -22.41
C VAL A 153 5.49 -6.05 -23.91
N GLU A 154 6.11 -5.20 -24.73
CA GLU A 154 6.04 -5.31 -26.20
C GLU A 154 6.50 -6.69 -26.71
N LYS A 155 7.58 -7.23 -26.12
CA LYS A 155 8.13 -8.56 -26.46
C LYS A 155 7.33 -9.74 -25.90
N GLY A 156 6.33 -9.49 -25.05
CA GLY A 156 5.60 -10.55 -24.34
C GLY A 156 6.41 -11.23 -23.22
N GLU A 157 7.50 -10.62 -22.78
CA GLU A 157 8.29 -11.08 -21.62
C GLU A 157 7.59 -10.72 -20.30
N CYS A 158 6.82 -9.63 -20.29
CA CYS A 158 6.04 -9.16 -19.16
C CYS A 158 4.54 -9.16 -19.50
N HIS A 159 3.77 -10.03 -18.84
CA HIS A 159 2.33 -10.17 -19.08
C HIS A 159 1.49 -9.06 -18.43
N ILE A 160 1.95 -8.51 -17.30
CA ILE A 160 1.28 -7.44 -16.57
C ILE A 160 2.35 -6.45 -16.10
N ALA A 161 2.26 -5.22 -16.58
CA ALA A 161 3.08 -4.11 -16.11
C ALA A 161 2.20 -3.07 -15.41
N ILE A 162 2.70 -2.53 -14.30
CA ILE A 162 2.06 -1.44 -13.57
C ILE A 162 2.91 -0.18 -13.71
N ARG A 163 2.27 0.99 -13.81
CA ARG A 163 2.95 2.30 -13.90
C ARG A 163 3.93 2.39 -15.09
N THR A 164 3.49 1.91 -16.26
CA THR A 164 4.19 2.13 -17.53
C THR A 164 4.30 3.63 -17.83
N PRO A 165 5.31 4.07 -18.60
CA PRO A 165 5.42 5.48 -18.97
C PRO A 165 4.21 5.89 -19.81
N GLN A 166 3.61 7.02 -19.47
CA GLN A 166 2.42 7.55 -20.14
C GLN A 166 2.72 7.95 -21.58
N SER A 167 3.98 8.27 -21.91
CA SER A 167 4.45 8.53 -23.27
C SER A 167 4.29 7.33 -24.21
N GLU A 168 4.21 6.11 -23.66
CA GLU A 168 4.05 4.89 -24.42
C GLU A 168 2.58 4.58 -24.73
N TYR A 169 1.63 5.37 -24.22
CA TYR A 169 0.21 5.09 -24.30
C TYR A 169 -0.28 4.90 -25.74
N GLU A 170 -0.01 5.85 -26.63
CA GLU A 170 -0.42 5.75 -28.04
C GLU A 170 0.22 4.55 -28.74
N ARG A 171 1.49 4.25 -28.42
CA ARG A 171 2.21 3.11 -29.00
C ARG A 171 1.62 1.79 -28.55
N PHE A 172 1.28 1.65 -27.26
CA PHE A 172 0.60 0.46 -26.74
C PHE A 172 -0.81 0.31 -27.27
N GLN A 173 -1.55 1.41 -27.45
CA GLN A 173 -2.89 1.35 -28.06
C GLN A 173 -2.87 0.81 -29.49
N ALA A 174 -1.77 1.03 -30.21
CA ALA A 174 -1.59 0.52 -31.56
C ALA A 174 -1.18 -0.97 -31.62
N MET A 175 -0.90 -1.62 -30.48
CA MET A 175 -0.50 -3.03 -30.43
C MET A 175 -1.71 -3.94 -30.19
N GLU A 176 -1.96 -4.86 -31.12
CA GLU A 176 -3.10 -5.78 -31.03
C GLU A 176 -3.00 -6.77 -29.84
N HIS A 177 -1.80 -7.02 -29.33
CA HIS A 177 -1.55 -7.96 -28.23
C HIS A 177 -1.37 -7.30 -26.85
N VAL A 178 -1.60 -6.00 -26.74
CA VAL A 178 -1.48 -5.25 -25.48
C VAL A 178 -2.81 -4.61 -25.13
N ASP A 179 -3.40 -5.07 -24.03
CA ASP A 179 -4.57 -4.43 -23.42
C ASP A 179 -4.13 -3.37 -22.41
N ILE A 180 -4.69 -2.16 -22.53
CA ILE A 180 -4.45 -1.08 -21.57
C ILE A 180 -5.66 -0.95 -20.64
N VAL A 181 -5.40 -1.09 -19.33
CA VAL A 181 -6.39 -0.80 -18.29
C VAL A 181 -6.04 0.52 -17.62
N LEU A 182 -6.80 1.57 -17.94
CA LEU A 182 -6.70 2.85 -17.23
C LEU A 182 -7.39 2.72 -15.88
N ASN A 183 -6.61 2.85 -14.81
CA ASN A 183 -7.15 2.88 -13.45
C ASN A 183 -7.65 4.28 -13.12
N HIS A 184 -8.96 4.49 -13.26
CA HIS A 184 -9.64 5.73 -12.85
C HIS A 184 -9.93 5.81 -11.33
N GLY A 185 -9.25 5.01 -10.50
CA GLY A 185 -9.38 5.05 -9.04
C GLY A 185 -8.98 6.41 -8.42
N PRO A 186 -9.22 6.61 -7.12
CA PRO A 186 -9.02 7.90 -6.43
C PRO A 186 -7.53 8.24 -6.30
N SER A 187 -6.95 8.75 -7.37
CA SER A 187 -5.56 9.18 -7.45
C SER A 187 -5.55 10.64 -7.90
N ALA A 188 -5.04 11.52 -7.05
CA ALA A 188 -4.91 12.94 -7.33
C ALA A 188 -3.44 13.37 -7.22
N PHE A 189 -2.98 14.16 -8.18
CA PHE A 189 -1.72 14.88 -8.05
C PHE A 189 -1.97 16.15 -7.23
N ALA A 190 -1.42 16.20 -6.02
CA ALA A 190 -1.55 17.34 -5.12
C ALA A 190 -0.22 18.09 -5.01
N TRP A 191 -0.30 19.43 -5.00
CA TRP A 191 0.84 20.30 -4.75
C TRP A 191 0.81 20.81 -3.31
N TYR A 192 1.75 20.33 -2.51
CA TYR A 192 1.90 20.75 -1.13
C TYR A 192 2.81 21.97 -1.07
N HIS A 193 2.25 23.09 -0.61
CA HIS A 193 2.99 24.34 -0.49
C HIS A 193 3.58 24.45 0.91
N ASN A 194 4.89 24.69 1.00
CA ASN A 194 5.51 25.11 2.25
C ASN A 194 5.06 26.55 2.55
N LEU A 195 4.32 26.77 3.63
CA LEU A 195 3.74 28.08 3.98
C LEU A 195 4.75 29.10 4.53
N ARG A 196 6.06 28.91 4.29
CA ARG A 196 7.09 29.89 4.63
C ARG A 196 7.12 31.02 3.59
N TYR A 197 7.52 32.21 4.03
CA TYR A 197 7.70 33.40 3.19
C TYR A 197 6.44 33.78 2.38
N VAL A 198 6.60 34.01 1.08
CA VAL A 198 5.55 34.50 0.17
C VAL A 198 4.39 33.51 0.01
N LEU A 199 4.63 32.22 0.22
CA LEU A 199 3.59 31.19 0.10
C LEU A 199 2.64 31.17 1.31
N ASN A 200 2.90 31.94 2.37
CA ASN A 200 1.94 32.14 3.47
C ASN A 200 0.69 32.93 3.00
N ASP A 201 0.86 33.83 2.03
CA ASP A 201 -0.26 34.59 1.47
C ASP A 201 -1.12 33.69 0.57
N LYS A 202 -2.41 33.55 0.93
CA LYS A 202 -3.37 32.76 0.15
C LYS A 202 -3.50 33.22 -1.30
N ARG A 203 -3.34 34.52 -1.57
CA ARG A 203 -3.47 35.09 -2.91
C ARG A 203 -2.35 34.64 -3.83
N VAL A 204 -1.14 34.46 -3.30
CA VAL A 204 0.01 33.93 -4.05
C VAL A 204 -0.26 32.48 -4.46
N ARG A 205 -0.76 31.65 -3.52
CA ARG A 205 -1.11 30.25 -3.82
C ARG A 205 -2.26 30.14 -4.83
N GLN A 206 -3.27 31.00 -4.71
CA GLN A 206 -4.37 31.07 -5.67
C GLN A 206 -3.87 31.50 -7.07
N GLY A 207 -2.99 32.51 -7.14
CA GLY A 207 -2.37 32.94 -8.38
C GLY A 207 -1.56 31.84 -9.06
N LEU A 208 -0.76 31.08 -8.30
CA LEU A 208 -0.03 29.92 -8.82
C LEU A 208 -0.98 28.85 -9.36
N SER A 209 -2.06 28.54 -8.64
CA SER A 209 -3.05 27.53 -9.08
C SER A 209 -3.79 27.95 -10.36
N LEU A 210 -4.07 29.26 -10.52
CA LEU A 210 -4.74 29.81 -11.70
C LEU A 210 -3.81 29.97 -12.91
N ALA A 211 -2.50 30.13 -12.68
CA ALA A 211 -1.51 30.21 -13.74
C ALA A 211 -1.26 28.86 -14.44
N LEU A 212 -1.70 27.75 -13.84
CA LEU A 212 -1.56 26.41 -14.38
C LEU A 212 -2.82 26.02 -15.15
N THR A 213 -2.65 25.62 -16.40
CA THR A 213 -3.72 25.04 -17.20
C THR A 213 -3.67 23.53 -17.06
N ARG A 214 -4.62 22.97 -16.29
CA ARG A 214 -4.62 21.54 -15.91
C ARG A 214 -4.88 20.64 -17.11
N GLU A 215 -5.71 21.11 -18.04
CA GLU A 215 -6.07 20.44 -19.27
C GLU A 215 -4.85 20.27 -20.17
N VAL A 216 -4.00 21.30 -20.27
CA VAL A 216 -2.74 21.24 -21.02
C VAL A 216 -1.77 20.26 -20.37
N ILE A 217 -1.68 20.23 -19.03
CA ILE A 217 -0.85 19.25 -18.32
C ILE A 217 -1.35 17.83 -18.57
N ALA A 218 -2.66 17.60 -18.46
CA ALA A 218 -3.29 16.31 -18.71
C ALA A 218 -3.03 15.81 -20.14
N GLN A 219 -3.11 16.71 -21.11
CA GLN A 219 -2.89 16.37 -22.51
C GLN A 219 -1.40 16.18 -22.85
N ASP A 220 -0.57 17.19 -22.57
CA ASP A 220 0.80 17.24 -23.08
C ASP A 220 1.78 16.40 -22.26
N PHE A 221 1.58 16.32 -20.95
CA PHE A 221 2.48 15.57 -20.05
C PHE A 221 1.97 14.14 -19.80
N PHE A 222 0.66 13.97 -19.66
CA PHE A 222 0.04 12.68 -19.38
C PHE A 222 -0.61 12.01 -20.59
N TYR A 223 -0.45 12.58 -21.80
CA TYR A 223 -0.90 11.96 -23.05
C TYR A 223 -2.40 11.61 -23.05
N GLY A 224 -3.22 12.43 -22.38
CA GLY A 224 -4.66 12.22 -22.27
C GLY A 224 -5.07 11.05 -21.37
N THR A 225 -4.15 10.45 -20.62
CA THR A 225 -4.43 9.31 -19.71
C THR A 225 -5.01 9.74 -18.36
N VAL A 226 -5.11 11.05 -18.11
CA VAL A 226 -5.68 11.66 -16.90
C VAL A 226 -6.58 12.82 -17.27
N GLU A 227 -7.38 13.27 -16.31
CA GLU A 227 -8.25 14.45 -16.45
C GLU A 227 -7.79 15.57 -15.52
N GLY A 228 -8.15 16.82 -15.87
CA GLY A 228 -7.87 17.99 -15.04
C GLY A 228 -8.68 17.96 -13.74
N ALA A 229 -7.99 17.95 -12.60
CA ALA A 229 -8.66 17.94 -11.30
C ALA A 229 -9.28 19.31 -10.96
N ASN A 230 -10.58 19.34 -10.69
CA ASN A 230 -11.34 20.52 -10.24
C ASN A 230 -11.56 20.56 -8.71
N ALA A 231 -11.51 19.41 -8.04
CA ALA A 231 -11.69 19.28 -6.60
C ALA A 231 -10.62 18.37 -5.95
N PRO A 232 -10.43 18.42 -4.62
CA PRO A 232 -9.56 17.48 -3.91
C PRO A 232 -10.03 16.02 -3.96
N LEU A 233 -11.32 15.80 -4.19
CA LEU A 233 -11.91 14.48 -4.40
C LEU A 233 -12.09 14.24 -5.89
N TRP A 234 -11.91 12.99 -6.31
CA TRP A 234 -12.14 12.60 -7.69
C TRP A 234 -13.64 12.68 -8.04
N ASN A 235 -13.95 13.12 -9.26
CA ASN A 235 -15.32 13.17 -9.76
C ASN A 235 -15.84 11.74 -9.97
N GLY A 236 -16.66 11.27 -9.04
CA GLY A 236 -17.11 9.87 -8.98
C GLY A 236 -16.88 9.22 -7.61
N ASP A 237 -16.14 9.88 -6.71
CA ASP A 237 -15.97 9.43 -5.33
C ASP A 237 -17.19 9.79 -4.46
N TYR A 238 -17.41 9.01 -3.40
CA TYR A 238 -18.53 9.25 -2.49
C TYR A 238 -18.35 10.57 -1.73
N GLY A 239 -19.26 11.51 -1.94
CA GLY A 239 -19.18 12.85 -1.33
C GLY A 239 -18.46 13.90 -2.18
N SER A 240 -18.07 13.59 -3.43
CA SER A 240 -17.66 14.61 -4.39
C SER A 240 -18.84 15.51 -4.75
N SER A 241 -18.68 16.83 -4.62
CA SER A 241 -19.59 17.80 -5.25
C SER A 241 -19.32 17.81 -6.75
N PRO A 242 -20.34 17.69 -7.62
CA PRO A 242 -20.17 17.91 -9.06
C PRO A 242 -19.86 19.38 -9.42
N ASP A 243 -20.07 20.29 -8.47
CA ASP A 243 -19.82 21.74 -8.58
C ASP A 243 -18.59 22.19 -7.76
#